data_AF-A0A3D5AW32-F1
#
_entry.id   AF-A0A3D5AW32-F1
#
_cell.length_a   1.000
_cell.length_b   1.000
_cell.length_c   1.000
_cell.angle_alpha   90.00
_cell.angle_beta   90.00
_cell.angle_gamma   90.00
#
_symmetry.space_group_name_H-M   'P 1'
#
loop_
_entity.id
_entity.type
_entity.pdbx_description
1 polymer ?
#
loop_
_entity_poly.entity_id
_entity_poly.type
_entity_poly.pdbx_seq_one_letter_code
_entity_poly.pdbx_strand_id
1 'polypeptide(L)'
;MVGIALSKLEHNDFATRNIAAPRIPNPAPYNALVVLAGIQKHLDTDLVSLKLVEPALVTDLDRWLGAAITAAGQGNTQALRASLQEARKLLKQEHQDLDKDDDLDEDDKPTQIKPRIDKLAARALDFDLRYVENRIKDE
;
A
#
# COMPACT_ATOMS: atom_id res chain seq x y z
N MET A 1 -32.42 9.89 17.87
CA MET A 1 -32.28 8.55 18.51
C MET A 1 -31.05 7.87 17.92
N VAL A 2 -29.88 8.03 18.56
CA VAL A 2 -28.61 7.45 18.10
C VAL A 2 -28.47 5.98 18.53
N GLY A 3 -29.21 5.57 19.58
CA GLY A 3 -29.17 4.21 20.14
C GLY A 3 -29.66 3.10 19.20
N ILE A 4 -30.67 3.37 18.35
CA ILE A 4 -31.21 2.34 17.43
C ILE A 4 -30.23 2.03 16.28
N ALA A 5 -29.41 3.00 15.87
CA ALA A 5 -28.39 2.81 14.84
C ALA A 5 -27.20 2.00 15.38
N LEU A 6 -26.80 2.23 16.63
CA LEU A 6 -25.76 1.44 17.32
C LEU A 6 -26.19 -0.01 17.58
N SER A 7 -27.42 -0.25 18.04
CA SER A 7 -27.91 -1.61 18.28
C SER A 7 -28.10 -2.43 17.01
N LYS A 8 -28.33 -1.77 15.86
CA LYS A 8 -28.36 -2.44 14.54
C LYS A 8 -26.97 -2.78 14.02
N LEU A 9 -25.93 -2.04 14.42
CA LEU A 9 -24.55 -2.40 14.08
C LEU A 9 -24.17 -3.71 14.78
N GLU A 10 -24.45 -3.87 16.08
CA GLU A 10 -24.10 -5.09 16.86
C GLU A 10 -24.67 -6.41 16.31
N HIS A 11 -25.71 -6.38 15.48
CA HIS A 11 -26.34 -7.56 14.87
C HIS A 11 -25.93 -7.83 13.42
N ASN A 12 -25.12 -6.95 12.81
CA ASN A 12 -24.54 -7.20 11.50
C ASN A 12 -23.19 -7.88 11.68
N ASP A 13 -22.97 -8.98 10.96
CA ASP A 13 -21.73 -9.76 10.90
C ASP A 13 -20.49 -8.87 10.74
N PHE A 14 -19.87 -8.46 11.86
CA PHE A 14 -18.55 -7.85 11.83
C PHE A 14 -17.51 -8.95 11.86
N ALA A 15 -16.93 -9.25 10.71
CA ALA A 15 -15.66 -9.96 10.66
C ALA A 15 -14.54 -8.98 11.03
N THR A 16 -13.92 -9.15 12.19
CA THR A 16 -12.62 -8.51 12.49
C THR A 16 -11.62 -8.95 11.44
N ARG A 17 -11.26 -8.06 10.52
CA ARG A 17 -10.17 -8.25 9.57
C ARG A 17 -8.96 -7.48 10.05
N ASN A 18 -7.81 -8.14 10.00
CA ASN A 18 -6.52 -7.45 10.11
C ASN A 18 -6.41 -6.49 8.92
N ILE A 19 -6.48 -5.19 9.16
CA ILE A 19 -6.37 -4.19 8.10
C ILE A 19 -4.97 -3.62 8.03
N ALA A 20 -4.47 -3.47 6.81
CA ALA A 20 -3.39 -2.55 6.48
C ALA A 20 -4.00 -1.15 6.36
N ALA A 21 -3.80 -0.30 7.38
CA ALA A 21 -4.20 1.10 7.29
C ALA A 21 -3.03 1.92 6.72
N PRO A 22 -3.29 2.89 5.82
CA PRO A 22 -2.30 3.88 5.38
C PRO A 22 -1.53 4.45 6.57
N ARG A 23 -0.19 4.42 6.53
CA ARG A 23 0.66 4.83 7.67
C ARG A 23 1.52 6.04 7.40
N ILE A 24 1.19 6.82 6.36
CA ILE A 24 1.90 8.01 5.93
C ILE A 24 2.21 8.93 7.13
N PRO A 25 3.48 9.00 7.59
CA PRO A 25 3.89 10.05 8.48
C PRO A 25 3.78 11.36 7.69
N ASN A 26 3.15 12.40 8.24
CA ASN A 26 3.12 13.71 7.59
C ASN A 26 4.06 14.68 8.36
N PRO A 27 5.38 14.57 8.19
CA PRO A 27 6.32 15.47 8.83
C PRO A 27 6.11 16.90 8.31
N ALA A 28 6.29 17.88 9.20
CA ALA A 28 6.29 19.29 8.87
C ALA A 28 7.64 19.91 9.28
N PRO A 29 8.51 20.32 8.33
CA PRO A 29 8.33 20.29 6.87
C PRO A 29 8.33 18.85 6.30
N TYR A 30 7.76 18.70 5.09
CA TYR A 30 7.72 17.41 4.40
C TYR A 30 9.13 16.86 4.17
N ASN A 31 9.29 15.55 4.33
CA ASN A 31 10.56 14.87 4.12
C ASN A 31 10.31 13.47 3.54
N ALA A 32 10.54 13.32 2.24
CA ALA A 32 10.32 12.05 1.53
C ALA A 32 11.08 10.87 2.14
N LEU A 33 12.30 11.08 2.68
CA LEU A 33 13.07 10.01 3.34
C LEU A 33 12.33 9.43 4.55
N VAL A 34 11.80 10.31 5.41
CA VAL A 34 11.11 9.92 6.63
C VAL A 34 9.82 9.16 6.29
N VAL A 35 9.10 9.65 5.27
CA VAL A 35 7.87 9.00 4.81
C VAL A 35 8.16 7.62 4.22
N LEU A 36 9.14 7.51 3.33
CA LEU A 36 9.53 6.24 2.69
C LEU A 36 10.07 5.22 3.69
N ALA A 37 10.91 5.64 4.64
CA ALA A 37 11.38 4.76 5.71
C ALA A 37 10.22 4.28 6.60
N GLY A 38 9.21 5.13 6.83
CA GLY A 38 7.98 4.75 7.52
C GLY A 38 7.18 3.69 6.75
N ILE A 39 7.03 3.86 5.43
CA ILE A 39 6.35 2.91 4.55
C ILE A 39 7.10 1.56 4.50
N GLN A 40 8.43 1.60 4.35
CA GLN A 40 9.28 0.40 4.37
C GLN A 40 9.14 -0.37 5.69
N LYS A 41 9.20 0.33 6.82
CA LYS A 41 8.94 -0.27 8.13
C LYS A 41 7.54 -0.89 8.21
N HIS A 42 6.51 -0.20 7.69
CA HIS A 42 5.13 -0.73 7.70
C HIS A 42 5.01 -2.04 6.92
N LEU A 43 5.63 -2.11 5.74
CA LEU A 43 5.73 -3.32 4.92
C LEU A 43 6.42 -4.45 5.69
N ASP A 44 7.61 -4.21 6.23
CA ASP A 44 8.44 -5.24 6.86
C ASP A 44 7.90 -5.75 8.20
N THR A 45 7.21 -4.89 8.95
CA THR A 45 6.70 -5.26 10.29
C THR A 45 5.23 -5.57 10.27
N ASP A 46 4.37 -4.62 9.87
CA ASP A 46 2.94 -4.76 10.08
C ASP A 46 2.34 -5.72 9.06
N LEU A 47 2.58 -5.52 7.77
CA LEU A 47 1.97 -6.36 6.72
C LEU A 47 2.43 -7.82 6.84
N VAL A 48 3.71 -8.04 7.17
CA VAL A 48 4.26 -9.38 7.44
C VAL A 48 3.62 -10.00 8.69
N SER A 49 3.56 -9.28 9.81
CA SER A 49 3.00 -9.81 11.07
C SER A 49 1.51 -10.18 10.95
N LEU A 50 0.77 -9.41 10.15
CA LEU A 50 -0.64 -9.66 9.86
C LEU A 50 -0.84 -10.74 8.79
N LYS A 51 0.24 -11.29 8.22
CA LYS A 51 0.24 -12.26 7.12
C LYS A 51 -0.53 -11.77 5.90
N LEU A 52 -0.51 -10.46 5.66
CA LEU A 52 -1.18 -9.82 4.53
C LEU A 52 -0.29 -9.79 3.29
N VAL A 53 1.00 -10.14 3.41
CA VAL A 53 1.96 -10.17 2.30
C VAL A 53 2.90 -11.37 2.45
N GLU A 54 3.26 -11.99 1.33
CA GLU A 54 4.23 -13.06 1.28
C GLU A 54 5.67 -12.50 1.31
N PRO A 55 6.61 -13.14 2.02
CA PRO A 55 7.98 -12.64 2.18
C PRO A 55 8.74 -12.37 0.86
N ALA A 56 8.43 -13.12 -0.20
CA ALA A 56 9.05 -12.92 -1.51
C ALA A 56 8.68 -11.56 -2.11
N LEU A 57 7.39 -11.19 -2.04
CA LEU A 57 6.93 -9.89 -2.51
C LEU A 57 7.43 -8.73 -1.62
N VAL A 58 7.58 -8.97 -0.31
CA VAL A 58 8.25 -8.00 0.58
C VAL A 58 9.66 -7.72 0.10
N THR A 59 10.45 -8.74 -0.22
CA THR A 59 11.82 -8.57 -0.74
C THR A 59 11.84 -7.77 -2.05
N ASP A 60 10.90 -8.06 -2.96
CA ASP A 60 10.78 -7.34 -4.23
C ASP A 60 10.43 -5.86 -4.02
N LEU A 61 9.48 -5.56 -3.12
CA LEU A 61 9.05 -4.20 -2.79
C LEU A 61 10.14 -3.43 -2.01
N ASP A 62 10.80 -4.09 -1.06
CA ASP A 62 11.86 -3.52 -0.23
C ASP A 62 13.04 -3.03 -1.07
N ARG A 63 13.41 -3.79 -2.11
CA ARG A 63 14.43 -3.37 -3.08
C ARG A 63 14.10 -2.01 -3.72
N TRP A 64 12.85 -1.80 -4.15
CA TRP A 64 12.44 -0.56 -4.80
C TRP A 64 12.28 0.58 -3.79
N LEU A 65 11.80 0.29 -2.58
CA LEU A 65 11.73 1.26 -1.49
C LEU A 65 13.13 1.72 -1.06
N GLY A 66 14.10 0.80 -0.92
CA GLY A 66 15.49 1.14 -0.62
C GLY A 66 16.14 2.00 -1.71
N ALA A 67 15.84 1.72 -2.98
CA ALA A 67 16.27 2.54 -4.10
C ALA A 67 15.64 3.96 -4.05
N ALA A 68 14.34 4.04 -3.75
CA ALA A 68 13.63 5.31 -3.56
C ALA A 68 14.21 6.13 -2.40
N ILE A 69 14.46 5.51 -1.25
CA ILE A 69 15.08 6.15 -0.08
C ILE A 69 16.47 6.69 -0.44
N THR A 70 17.30 5.88 -1.10
CA THR A 70 18.64 6.31 -1.53
C THR A 70 18.56 7.52 -2.47
N ALA A 71 17.66 7.48 -3.45
CA ALA A 71 17.46 8.58 -4.38
C ALA A 71 16.94 9.86 -3.69
N ALA A 72 16.01 9.73 -2.75
CA ALA A 72 15.52 10.86 -1.94
C ALA A 72 16.66 11.49 -1.13
N GLY A 73 17.56 10.70 -0.56
CA GLY A 73 18.72 11.19 0.21
C GLY A 73 19.77 11.90 -0.64
N GLN A 74 19.80 11.62 -1.95
CA GLN A 74 20.66 12.28 -2.92
C GLN A 74 19.98 13.49 -3.59
N GLY A 75 18.71 13.79 -3.26
CA GLY A 75 17.92 14.80 -3.96
C GLY A 75 17.62 14.45 -5.43
N ASN A 76 17.76 13.18 -5.82
CA ASN A 76 17.54 12.72 -7.18
C ASN A 76 16.06 12.37 -7.39
N THR A 77 15.25 13.38 -7.69
CA THR A 77 13.79 13.26 -7.86
C THR A 77 13.40 12.36 -9.02
N GLN A 78 14.20 12.30 -10.09
CA GLN A 78 13.96 11.42 -11.24
C GLN A 78 14.09 9.94 -10.87
N ALA A 79 15.20 9.56 -10.22
CA ALA A 79 15.44 8.18 -9.79
C ALA A 79 14.45 7.73 -8.70
N LEU A 80 14.09 8.66 -7.81
CA LEU A 80 13.06 8.47 -6.80
C LEU A 80 11.71 8.13 -7.45
N ARG A 81 11.26 8.94 -8.41
CA ARG A 81 10.00 8.71 -9.13
C ARG A 81 10.01 7.37 -9.89
N ALA A 82 11.11 7.05 -10.57
CA ALA A 82 11.23 5.78 -11.29
C ALA A 82 11.10 4.57 -10.35
N SER A 83 11.74 4.65 -9.18
CA SER A 83 11.71 3.56 -8.18
C SER A 83 10.32 3.39 -7.57
N LEU A 84 9.60 4.50 -7.30
CA LEU A 84 8.20 4.47 -6.86
C LEU A 84 7.28 3.84 -7.91
N GLN A 85 7.50 4.14 -9.19
CA GLN A 85 6.70 3.58 -10.28
C GLN A 85 6.89 2.07 -10.44
N GLU A 86 8.12 1.56 -10.28
CA GLU A 86 8.38 0.11 -10.30
C GLU A 86 7.73 -0.60 -9.10
N ALA A 87 7.81 -0.02 -7.89
CA ALA A 87 7.10 -0.56 -6.72
C ALA A 87 5.58 -0.63 -6.96
N ARG A 88 4.97 0.43 -7.50
CA ARG A 88 3.54 0.47 -7.82
C ARG A 88 3.17 -0.53 -8.93
N LYS A 89 4.04 -0.73 -9.91
CA LYS A 89 3.84 -1.71 -10.99
C LYS A 89 3.81 -3.14 -10.45
N LEU A 90 4.67 -3.48 -9.49
CA LEU A 90 4.60 -4.78 -8.80
C LEU A 90 3.24 -4.97 -8.12
N LEU A 91 2.74 -3.97 -7.40
CA LEU A 91 1.42 -4.06 -6.76
C LEU A 91 0.29 -4.29 -7.78
N LYS A 92 0.35 -3.62 -8.93
CA LYS A 92 -0.62 -3.79 -10.04
C LYS A 92 -0.54 -5.16 -10.71
N GLN A 93 0.62 -5.82 -10.67
CA GLN A 93 0.74 -7.20 -11.17
C GLN A 93 0.05 -8.20 -10.24
N GLU A 94 0.09 -7.95 -8.93
CA GLU A 94 -0.61 -8.78 -7.93
C GLU A 94 -2.13 -8.58 -7.99
N HIS A 95 -2.59 -7.36 -8.31
CA HIS A 95 -3.99 -6.98 -8.39
C HIS A 95 -4.21 -6.01 -9.56
N GLN A 96 -4.63 -6.52 -10.74
CA GLN A 96 -4.83 -5.70 -11.95
C GLN A 96 -5.89 -4.60 -11.77
N ASP A 97 -6.85 -4.77 -10.87
CA ASP A 97 -7.92 -3.81 -10.56
C ASP A 97 -7.69 -3.03 -9.24
N LEU A 98 -6.43 -2.72 -8.90
CA LEU A 98 -6.14 -1.83 -7.76
C LEU A 98 -6.85 -0.47 -7.89
N ASP A 99 -7.08 -0.02 -9.12
CA ASP A 99 -7.65 1.28 -9.48
C ASP A 99 -9.16 1.29 -9.73
N LYS A 100 -9.85 0.14 -9.73
CA LYS A 100 -11.31 0.08 -9.93
C LYS A 100 -12.02 -0.14 -8.60
N ASP A 101 -12.93 0.77 -8.27
CA ASP A 101 -13.77 0.71 -7.07
C ASP A 101 -15.02 -0.18 -7.25
N ASP A 102 -15.23 -0.76 -8.44
CA ASP A 102 -16.45 -1.48 -8.72
C ASP A 102 -16.45 -2.94 -8.22
N ASP A 103 -17.58 -3.24 -7.60
CA ASP A 103 -18.04 -4.51 -7.06
C ASP A 103 -18.16 -5.63 -8.12
N LEU A 104 -18.02 -6.86 -7.62
CA LEU A 104 -18.76 -8.04 -8.04
C LEU A 104 -19.05 -8.19 -9.54
N ASP A 105 -18.08 -8.66 -10.31
CA ASP A 105 -18.39 -9.50 -11.47
C ASP A 105 -17.52 -10.77 -11.40
N GLU A 106 -18.17 -11.86 -11.01
CA GLU A 106 -17.73 -13.22 -11.30
C GLU A 106 -17.77 -13.42 -12.81
N ASP A 107 -16.63 -13.30 -13.48
CA ASP A 107 -16.23 -14.21 -14.55
C ASP A 107 -14.87 -13.77 -15.08
N ASP A 108 -13.80 -14.45 -14.67
CA ASP A 108 -12.74 -14.71 -15.63
C ASP A 108 -11.87 -15.94 -15.31
N LYS A 109 -11.57 -16.65 -16.39
CA LYS A 109 -10.98 -18.00 -16.46
C LYS A 109 -9.50 -18.05 -16.01
N PRO A 110 -8.96 -19.25 -15.75
CA PRO A 110 -7.93 -19.46 -14.75
C PRO A 110 -6.52 -19.26 -15.31
N THR A 111 -5.86 -18.23 -14.79
CA THR A 111 -4.43 -18.30 -14.42
C THR A 111 -4.26 -17.43 -13.19
N GLN A 112 -5.02 -17.73 -12.12
CA GLN A 112 -4.84 -17.06 -10.83
C GLN A 112 -3.52 -17.54 -10.24
N ILE A 113 -2.43 -16.85 -10.59
CA ILE A 113 -1.32 -16.74 -9.66
C ILE A 113 -1.96 -16.16 -8.40
N LYS A 114 -2.02 -16.98 -7.35
CA LYS A 114 -2.55 -16.54 -6.06
C LYS A 114 -1.80 -15.25 -5.68
N PRO A 115 -2.50 -14.13 -5.47
CA PRO A 115 -1.82 -12.87 -5.14
C PRO A 115 -0.95 -13.05 -3.90
N ARG A 116 0.26 -12.53 -3.95
CA ARG A 116 1.25 -12.57 -2.87
C ARG A 116 0.99 -11.50 -1.82
N ILE A 117 -0.07 -10.71 -1.96
CA ILE A 117 -0.51 -9.68 -1.02
C ILE A 117 -2.04 -9.62 -1.01
N ASP A 118 -2.62 -9.30 0.14
CA ASP A 118 -4.04 -8.98 0.26
C ASP A 118 -4.40 -7.73 -0.57
N LYS A 119 -5.58 -7.72 -1.19
CA LYS A 119 -6.02 -6.62 -2.07
C LYS A 119 -6.08 -5.28 -1.33
N LEU A 120 -6.57 -5.26 -0.09
CA LEU A 120 -6.66 -4.03 0.70
C LEU A 120 -5.27 -3.56 1.13
N ALA A 121 -4.38 -4.48 1.50
CA ALA A 121 -2.99 -4.15 1.80
C ALA A 121 -2.25 -3.55 0.59
N ALA A 122 -2.46 -4.11 -0.59
CA ALA A 122 -1.92 -3.56 -1.83
C ALA A 122 -2.50 -2.17 -2.15
N ARG A 123 -3.81 -1.93 -1.94
CA ARG A 123 -4.44 -0.61 -2.10
C ARG A 123 -3.87 0.42 -1.12
N ALA A 124 -3.74 0.08 0.15
CA ALA A 124 -3.19 0.96 1.17
C ALA A 124 -1.73 1.34 0.83
N LEU A 125 -0.93 0.36 0.41
CA LEU A 125 0.46 0.62 0.02
C LEU A 125 0.56 1.46 -1.26
N ASP A 126 -0.24 1.19 -2.29
CA ASP A 126 -0.26 2.01 -3.51
C ASP A 126 -0.73 3.44 -3.23
N PHE A 127 -1.69 3.63 -2.32
CA PHE A 127 -2.09 4.96 -1.85
C PHE A 127 -0.92 5.71 -1.20
N ASP A 128 -0.19 5.06 -0.29
CA ASP A 128 0.98 5.63 0.39
C ASP A 128 2.07 6.03 -0.62
N LEU A 129 2.35 5.18 -1.61
CA LEU A 129 3.34 5.47 -2.66
C LEU A 129 2.91 6.61 -3.58
N ARG A 130 1.62 6.69 -3.95
CA ARG A 130 1.07 7.80 -4.76
C ARG A 130 1.18 9.13 -4.02
N TYR A 131 0.94 9.14 -2.72
CA TYR A 131 1.07 10.35 -1.93
C TYR A 131 2.49 10.90 -2.01
N VAL A 132 3.50 10.05 -1.84
CA VAL A 132 4.91 10.45 -1.99
C VAL A 132 5.19 10.97 -3.40
N GLU A 133 4.75 10.24 -4.44
CA GLU A 133 4.94 10.64 -5.84
C GLU A 133 4.34 12.02 -6.15
N ASN A 134 3.15 12.32 -5.61
CA ASN A 134 2.49 13.60 -5.80
C ASN A 134 3.22 14.73 -5.07
N ARG A 135 3.70 14.51 -3.84
CA ARG A 135 4.45 15.53 -3.09
C ARG A 135 5.76 15.93 -3.76
N ILE A 136 6.41 15.02 -4.48
CA ILE A 136 7.62 15.31 -5.27
C ILE A 136 7.31 16.12 -6.54
N LYS A 137 6.06 16.13 -7.03
CA LYS A 137 5.67 16.97 -8.19
C LYS A 137 5.41 18.42 -7.79
N ASP A 138 5.11 18.67 -6.53
CA ASP A 138 4.78 19.99 -5.99
C ASP A 138 6.02 20.75 -5.46
N GLU A 139 7.20 20.11 -5.46
CA GLU A 139 8.53 20.69 -5.16
C GLU A 139 9.27 21.06 -6.45
#